data_AF-A0A938XX16-F1
#
_entry.id   AF-A0A938XX16-F1
#
_cell.length_a   1.000
_cell.length_b   1.000
_cell.length_c   1.000
_cell.angle_alpha   90.00
_cell.angle_beta   90.00
_cell.angle_gamma   90.00
#
_symmetry.space_group_name_H-M   'P 1'
#
loop_
_entity.id
_entity.type
_entity.pdbx_description
1 polymer ?
#
loop_
_entity_poly.entity_id
_entity_poly.type
_entity_poly.pdbx_seq_one_letter_code
_entity_poly.pdbx_strand_id
1 'polypeptide(L)'
;MTQLLNAHGFSDPKAVLGIVSAITLAVSGLLIICLELLFFHVLFKPLSIEVGFLSKNNRPLTKEKLKATTNPMDCQADYKLNVEISGGNRLTNLLLNALGSDLVIKYRPDAYDTEISNGWATTPLQNLYKNRSGQVRYYWTDSLRGHNTIDEEDAIILRPELIIKPKRFDVHKCNVDVSLRSSEKRRFLLRAVFFTLKIFLVKYEVKSFRIIFE
;
A
#
# COMPACT_ATOMS: atom_id res chain seq x y z
N MET A 1 -7.57 27.30 37.21
CA MET A 1 -8.46 26.12 37.17
C MET A 1 -9.38 26.06 38.39
N THR A 2 -8.82 26.03 39.61
CA THR A 2 -9.56 25.98 40.90
C THR A 2 -10.52 27.16 41.10
N GLN A 3 -10.09 28.39 40.82
CA GLN A 3 -10.95 29.58 40.87
C GLN A 3 -12.08 29.57 39.83
N LEU A 4 -11.87 28.89 38.69
CA LEU A 4 -12.80 28.80 37.56
C LEU A 4 -13.86 27.71 37.80
N LEU A 5 -13.47 26.61 38.45
CA LEU A 5 -14.37 25.55 38.92
C LEU A 5 -15.23 26.01 40.10
N ASN A 6 -14.66 26.77 41.04
CA ASN A 6 -15.41 27.43 42.11
C ASN A 6 -16.44 28.42 41.55
N ALA A 7 -16.12 29.13 40.46
CA ALA A 7 -17.06 30.02 39.75
C ALA A 7 -18.18 29.30 39.00
N HIS A 8 -18.11 27.97 38.83
CA HIS A 8 -19.14 27.12 38.23
C HIS A 8 -19.83 26.21 39.25
N GLY A 9 -19.73 26.52 40.55
CA GLY A 9 -20.48 25.85 41.61
C GLY A 9 -19.85 24.57 42.15
N PHE A 10 -18.62 24.21 41.73
CA PHE A 10 -17.87 23.12 42.33
C PHE A 10 -17.06 23.64 43.52
N SER A 11 -17.56 23.45 44.74
CA SER A 11 -16.92 23.92 45.98
C SER A 11 -16.32 22.80 46.83
N ASP A 12 -16.65 21.53 46.56
CA ASP A 12 -16.06 20.38 47.26
C ASP A 12 -14.57 20.23 46.86
N PRO A 13 -13.63 20.42 47.80
CA PRO A 13 -12.20 20.33 47.51
C PRO A 13 -11.78 18.98 46.92
N LYS A 14 -12.46 17.88 47.29
CA LYS A 14 -12.17 16.54 46.75
C LYS A 14 -12.61 16.39 45.30
N ALA A 15 -13.79 16.93 44.97
CA ALA A 15 -14.30 16.93 43.60
C ALA A 15 -13.44 17.82 42.69
N VAL A 16 -13.06 19.01 43.17
CA VAL A 16 -12.17 19.92 42.43
C VAL A 16 -10.80 19.29 42.20
N LEU A 17 -10.22 18.64 43.21
CA LEU A 17 -8.95 17.91 43.05
C LEU A 17 -9.08 16.78 42.03
N GLY A 18 -10.15 15.97 42.10
CA GLY A 18 -10.41 14.88 41.15
C GLY A 18 -10.54 15.36 39.71
N ILE A 19 -11.27 16.47 39.48
CA ILE A 19 -11.42 17.08 38.15
C ILE A 19 -10.08 17.61 37.64
N VAL A 20 -9.34 18.34 38.48
CA VAL A 20 -8.02 18.86 38.11
C VAL A 20 -7.07 17.72 37.77
N SER A 21 -7.01 16.66 38.59
CA SER A 21 -6.17 15.48 38.33
C SER A 21 -6.56 14.77 37.03
N ALA A 22 -7.85 14.60 36.75
CA ALA A 22 -8.33 13.97 35.52
C ALA A 22 -7.94 14.79 34.28
N ILE A 23 -8.08 16.12 34.35
CA ILE A 23 -7.68 17.02 33.25
C ILE A 23 -6.16 17.00 33.07
N THR A 24 -5.39 17.05 34.16
CA THR A 24 -3.94 16.96 34.11
C THR A 24 -3.50 15.64 33.47
N LEU A 25 -4.10 14.51 33.84
CA LEU A 25 -3.83 13.21 33.21
C LEU A 25 -4.17 13.20 31.72
N ALA A 26 -5.31 13.76 31.33
CA ALA A 26 -5.70 13.86 29.93
C ALA A 26 -4.72 14.72 29.11
N VAL A 27 -4.32 15.88 29.64
CA VAL A 27 -3.35 16.78 28.99
C VAL A 27 -1.96 16.13 28.91
N SER A 28 -1.51 15.46 29.97
CA SER A 28 -0.25 14.71 29.95
C SER A 28 -0.29 13.57 28.93
N GLY A 29 -1.39 12.83 28.84
CA GLY A 29 -1.58 11.79 27.83
C GLY A 29 -1.51 12.35 26.41
N LEU A 30 -2.17 13.49 26.16
CA LEU A 30 -2.09 14.18 24.86
C LEU A 30 -0.65 14.60 24.53
N LEU A 31 0.07 15.19 25.49
CA LEU A 31 1.47 15.60 25.30
C LEU A 31 2.38 14.42 24.97
N ILE A 32 2.21 13.29 25.65
CA ILE A 32 2.98 12.07 25.38
C ILE A 32 2.72 11.59 23.95
N ILE A 33 1.45 11.50 23.53
CA ILE A 33 1.10 11.12 22.15
C ILE A 33 1.72 12.07 21.12
N CYS A 34 1.68 13.38 21.37
CA CYS A 34 2.31 14.36 20.48
C CYS A 34 3.83 14.17 20.38
N LEU A 35 4.51 13.93 21.52
CA LEU A 35 5.95 13.68 21.56
C LEU A 35 6.31 12.38 20.85
N GLU A 36 5.51 11.32 21.03
CA GLU A 36 5.69 10.04 20.34
C GLU A 36 5.54 10.21 18.83
N LEU A 37 4.52 10.95 18.36
CA LEU A 37 4.31 11.23 16.95
C LEU A 37 5.47 12.05 16.36
N LEU A 38 5.99 13.01 17.11
CA LEU A 38 7.12 13.85 16.68
C LEU A 38 8.40 13.01 16.60
N PHE A 39 8.67 12.20 17.62
CA PHE A 39 9.79 11.26 17.62
C PHE A 39 9.69 10.25 16.46
N PHE A 40 8.48 9.76 16.18
CA PHE A 40 8.21 8.88 15.06
C PHE A 40 8.51 9.55 13.71
N HIS A 41 8.11 10.81 13.50
CA HIS A 41 8.44 11.55 12.26
C HIS A 41 9.94 11.83 12.11
N VAL A 42 10.67 11.99 13.22
CA VAL A 42 12.13 12.16 13.18
C VAL A 42 12.84 10.86 12.82
N LEU A 43 12.39 9.74 13.39
CA LEU A 43 13.00 8.43 13.13
C LEU A 43 12.63 7.84 11.77
N PHE A 44 11.39 8.01 11.34
CA PHE A 44 10.86 7.38 10.13
C PHE A 44 10.53 8.44 9.09
N LYS A 45 11.23 8.39 7.95
CA LYS A 45 10.88 9.22 6.80
C LYS A 45 9.77 8.55 5.99
N PRO A 46 8.74 9.29 5.54
CA PRO A 46 7.71 8.74 4.69
C PRO A 46 8.31 8.33 3.33
N LEU A 47 7.78 7.25 2.78
CA LEU A 47 8.13 6.69 1.48
C LEU A 47 6.96 6.92 0.52
N SER A 48 7.25 7.38 -0.69
CA SER A 48 6.27 7.57 -1.76
C SER A 48 6.30 6.37 -2.70
N ILE A 49 5.13 5.85 -3.05
CA ILE A 49 4.98 4.80 -4.07
C ILE A 49 3.95 5.28 -5.07
N GLU A 50 4.41 5.51 -6.30
CA GLU A 50 3.55 5.75 -7.44
C GLU A 50 3.44 4.49 -8.30
N VAL A 51 2.22 4.11 -8.62
CA VAL A 51 1.95 2.93 -9.44
C VAL A 51 1.18 3.33 -10.69
N GLY A 52 1.81 3.10 -11.84
CA GLY A 52 1.23 3.29 -13.16
C GLY A 52 1.31 2.03 -14.02
N PHE A 53 0.76 2.12 -15.22
CA PHE A 53 0.81 1.06 -16.22
C PHE A 53 1.45 1.60 -17.49
N LEU A 54 2.30 0.78 -18.11
CA LEU A 54 2.95 1.08 -19.37
C LEU A 54 2.63 -0.01 -20.38
N SER A 55 2.62 0.36 -21.66
CA SER A 55 2.61 -0.60 -22.76
C SER A 55 3.96 -1.33 -22.87
N LYS A 56 4.02 -2.37 -23.70
CA LYS A 56 5.27 -3.04 -24.10
C LYS A 56 6.38 -2.07 -24.53
N ASN A 57 6.00 -0.95 -25.14
CA ASN A 57 6.89 0.12 -25.63
C ASN A 57 7.14 1.22 -24.58
N ASN A 58 6.89 0.95 -23.29
CA ASN A 58 7.06 1.87 -22.16
C ASN A 58 6.23 3.17 -22.25
N ARG A 59 5.11 3.17 -22.98
CA ARG A 59 4.20 4.34 -23.04
C ARG A 59 3.17 4.26 -21.91
N PRO A 60 2.91 5.34 -21.16
CA PRO A 60 1.86 5.37 -20.14
C PRO A 60 0.50 4.96 -20.66
N LEU A 61 -0.19 4.09 -19.92
CA LEU A 61 -1.51 3.58 -20.22
C LEU A 61 -2.50 3.89 -19.09
N THR A 62 -3.65 4.45 -19.46
CA THR A 62 -4.83 4.54 -18.60
C THR A 62 -5.96 3.65 -19.12
N LYS A 63 -5.94 3.36 -20.44
CA LYS A 63 -6.90 2.52 -21.11
C LYS A 63 -6.26 1.82 -22.31
N GLU A 64 -6.55 0.54 -22.48
CA GLU A 64 -6.17 -0.25 -23.66
C GLU A 64 -7.44 -0.81 -24.34
N LYS A 65 -7.44 -0.83 -25.68
CA LYS A 65 -8.48 -1.47 -26.48
C LYS A 65 -7.87 -2.65 -27.24
N LEU A 66 -8.37 -3.85 -26.99
CA LEU A 66 -7.98 -5.07 -27.69
C LEU A 66 -9.12 -5.51 -28.59
N LYS A 67 -8.81 -5.81 -29.86
CA LYS A 67 -9.81 -6.35 -30.78
C LYS A 67 -10.13 -7.80 -30.42
N ALA A 68 -11.41 -8.10 -30.29
CA ALA A 68 -11.94 -9.43 -30.07
C ALA A 68 -11.64 -10.30 -31.29
N THR A 69 -10.85 -11.34 -31.07
CA THR A 69 -10.63 -12.42 -32.02
C THR A 69 -11.67 -13.52 -31.78
N THR A 70 -11.75 -14.48 -32.69
CA THR A 70 -12.61 -15.67 -32.57
C THR A 70 -12.30 -16.54 -31.35
N ASN A 71 -11.15 -16.33 -30.70
CA ASN A 71 -10.73 -17.02 -29.47
C ASN A 71 -10.20 -15.99 -28.44
N PRO A 72 -10.80 -15.87 -27.24
CA PRO A 72 -10.47 -14.84 -26.26
C PRO A 72 -9.05 -14.98 -25.72
N MET A 73 -8.47 -16.18 -25.78
CA MET A 73 -7.09 -16.43 -25.39
C MET A 73 -6.08 -15.72 -26.31
N ASP A 74 -6.47 -15.43 -27.55
CA ASP A 74 -5.61 -14.74 -28.53
C ASP A 74 -5.64 -13.22 -28.32
N CYS A 75 -6.60 -12.70 -27.54
CA CYS A 75 -6.65 -11.30 -27.10
C CYS A 75 -5.68 -11.08 -25.93
N GLN A 76 -4.37 -11.20 -26.20
CA GLN A 76 -3.31 -10.97 -25.24
C GLN A 76 -2.56 -9.67 -25.55
N ALA A 77 -2.25 -8.90 -24.51
CA ALA A 77 -1.24 -7.84 -24.60
C ALA A 77 -0.37 -7.83 -23.34
N ASP A 78 0.90 -7.49 -23.56
CA ASP A 78 1.90 -7.38 -22.51
C ASP A 78 1.85 -5.96 -21.92
N TYR A 79 1.67 -5.87 -20.61
CA TYR A 79 1.69 -4.62 -19.86
C TYR A 79 2.86 -4.63 -18.89
N LYS A 80 3.40 -3.46 -18.60
CA LYS A 80 4.39 -3.28 -17.52
C LYS A 80 3.77 -2.47 -16.41
N LEU A 81 3.85 -2.95 -15.19
CA LEU A 81 3.55 -2.13 -14.03
C LEU A 81 4.74 -1.18 -13.84
N ASN A 82 4.53 0.13 -13.76
CA ASN A 82 5.58 1.06 -13.39
C ASN A 82 5.41 1.41 -11.91
N VAL A 83 6.25 0.83 -11.06
CA VAL A 83 6.28 1.12 -9.63
C VAL A 83 7.48 2.01 -9.38
N GLU A 84 7.22 3.26 -9.01
CA GLU A 84 8.23 4.23 -8.67
C GLU A 84 8.22 4.45 -7.17
N ILE A 85 9.38 4.29 -6.54
CA ILE A 85 9.55 4.37 -5.10
C ILE A 85 10.59 5.44 -4.79
N SER A 86 10.17 6.47 -4.06
CA SER A 86 11.05 7.58 -3.68
C SER A 86 10.87 7.93 -2.21
N GLY A 87 11.88 8.56 -1.61
CA GLY A 87 11.85 8.89 -0.20
C GLY A 87 11.92 7.66 0.73
N GLY A 88 11.93 7.94 2.02
CA GLY A 88 12.10 6.93 3.05
C GLY A 88 13.55 6.71 3.45
N ASN A 89 13.73 6.10 4.61
CA ASN A 89 15.03 5.79 5.18
C ASN A 89 15.11 4.31 5.57
N ARG A 90 16.29 3.90 6.04
CA ARG A 90 16.59 2.51 6.41
C ARG A 90 15.58 1.95 7.41
N LEU A 91 15.19 2.74 8.40
CA LEU A 91 14.25 2.33 9.44
C LEU A 91 12.85 2.11 8.86
N THR A 92 12.36 3.02 8.02
CA THR A 92 11.08 2.86 7.30
C THR A 92 11.11 1.62 6.42
N ASN A 93 12.18 1.41 5.66
CA ASN A 93 12.32 0.27 4.75
C ASN A 93 12.33 -1.06 5.52
N LEU A 94 13.08 -1.14 6.63
CA LEU A 94 13.11 -2.32 7.50
C LEU A 94 11.74 -2.61 8.10
N LEU A 95 11.02 -1.59 8.57
CA LEU A 95 9.71 -1.75 9.17
C LEU A 95 8.67 -2.24 8.14
N LEU A 96 8.64 -1.64 6.94
CA LEU A 96 7.73 -2.05 5.87
C LEU A 96 8.02 -3.47 5.38
N ASN A 97 9.30 -3.85 5.29
CA ASN A 97 9.72 -5.21 4.97
C ASN A 97 9.27 -6.22 6.04
N ALA A 98 9.45 -5.89 7.33
CA ALA A 98 9.05 -6.74 8.45
C ALA A 98 7.53 -6.91 8.56
N LEU A 99 6.76 -5.89 8.19
CA LEU A 99 5.29 -5.95 8.14
C LEU A 99 4.75 -6.64 6.87
N GLY A 100 5.64 -6.98 5.94
CA GLY A 100 5.31 -7.64 4.70
C GLY A 100 4.49 -6.75 3.77
N SER A 101 4.96 -5.56 3.41
CA SER A 101 4.18 -4.69 2.53
C SER A 101 4.19 -5.19 1.08
N ASP A 102 3.03 -5.60 0.56
CA ASP A 102 2.89 -6.06 -0.83
C ASP A 102 2.01 -5.11 -1.63
N LEU A 103 2.33 -4.95 -2.91
CA LEU A 103 1.40 -4.42 -3.91
C LEU A 103 0.49 -5.56 -4.38
N VAL A 104 -0.82 -5.39 -4.25
CA VAL A 104 -1.83 -6.38 -4.66
C VAL A 104 -2.53 -5.87 -5.89
N ILE A 105 -2.30 -6.55 -7.01
CA ILE A 105 -2.97 -6.27 -8.28
C ILE A 105 -4.30 -7.02 -8.27
N LYS A 106 -5.37 -6.25 -8.14
CA LYS A 106 -6.75 -6.72 -8.20
C LYS A 106 -7.21 -6.64 -9.65
N TYR A 107 -7.38 -7.81 -10.21
CA TYR A 107 -8.11 -8.08 -11.44
C TYR A 107 -9.22 -9.08 -11.07
N ARG A 108 -10.15 -9.40 -11.98
CA ARG A 108 -11.22 -10.39 -11.70
C ARG A 108 -10.72 -11.80 -12.08
N PRO A 109 -10.11 -12.59 -11.19
CA PRO A 109 -9.44 -13.85 -11.55
C PRO A 109 -10.40 -14.94 -12.08
N ASP A 110 -11.69 -14.83 -11.80
CA ASP A 110 -12.71 -15.74 -12.32
C ASP A 110 -13.09 -15.44 -13.78
N ALA A 111 -12.78 -14.23 -14.26
CA ALA A 111 -13.12 -13.76 -15.60
C ALA A 111 -11.88 -13.57 -16.49
N TYR A 112 -10.72 -13.38 -15.87
CA TYR A 112 -9.44 -13.14 -16.53
C TYR A 112 -8.37 -14.07 -15.99
N ASP A 113 -7.44 -14.47 -16.84
CA ASP A 113 -6.19 -15.08 -16.45
C ASP A 113 -5.06 -14.07 -16.51
N THR A 114 -3.96 -14.41 -15.84
CA THR A 114 -2.78 -13.56 -15.83
C THR A 114 -1.51 -14.38 -15.80
N GLU A 115 -0.51 -13.90 -16.54
CA GLU A 115 0.79 -14.51 -16.68
C GLU A 115 1.89 -13.47 -16.44
N ILE A 116 3.07 -13.96 -16.08
CA ILE A 116 4.30 -13.19 -16.00
C ILE A 116 5.28 -13.87 -16.96
N SER A 117 5.98 -13.08 -17.76
CA SER A 117 6.94 -13.59 -18.76
C SER A 117 8.00 -14.54 -18.18
N ASN A 118 8.38 -14.35 -16.91
CA ASN A 118 9.37 -15.16 -16.20
C ASN A 118 8.76 -16.26 -15.31
N GLY A 119 7.46 -16.53 -15.45
CA GLY A 119 6.74 -17.53 -14.64
C GLY A 119 6.32 -17.02 -13.26
N TRP A 120 5.49 -17.84 -12.59
CA TRP A 120 5.02 -17.57 -11.22
C TRP A 120 5.97 -18.16 -10.20
N ALA A 121 6.35 -17.36 -9.20
CA ALA A 121 6.93 -17.90 -8.00
C ALA A 121 5.92 -18.74 -7.21
N THR A 122 6.36 -19.90 -6.72
CA THR A 122 5.57 -20.70 -5.77
C THR A 122 5.74 -20.22 -4.33
N THR A 123 6.76 -19.40 -4.05
CA THR A 123 7.07 -18.86 -2.72
C THR A 123 7.03 -17.33 -2.69
N PRO A 124 6.48 -16.69 -1.64
CA PRO A 124 6.50 -15.23 -1.46
C PRO A 124 7.90 -14.60 -1.40
N LEU A 125 8.93 -15.43 -1.22
CA LEU A 125 10.35 -15.02 -1.21
C LEU A 125 10.84 -14.54 -2.58
N GLN A 126 10.06 -14.73 -3.64
CA GLN A 126 10.30 -14.13 -4.94
C GLN A 126 9.29 -13.01 -5.18
N ASN A 127 9.70 -11.98 -5.92
CA ASN A 127 9.03 -10.69 -5.88
C ASN A 127 7.60 -10.72 -6.44
N LEU A 128 7.23 -11.60 -7.38
CA LEU A 128 5.83 -11.77 -7.80
C LEU A 128 5.30 -13.18 -7.53
N TYR A 129 4.10 -13.26 -6.97
CA TYR A 129 3.43 -14.53 -6.72
C TYR A 129 1.90 -14.42 -6.80
N LYS A 130 1.22 -15.55 -7.04
CA LYS A 130 -0.24 -15.67 -7.06
C LYS A 130 -0.73 -16.15 -5.70
N ASN A 131 -1.69 -15.44 -5.10
CA ASN A 131 -2.26 -15.85 -3.82
C ASN A 131 -3.37 -16.91 -4.01
N ARG A 132 -3.84 -17.53 -2.92
CA ARG A 132 -4.92 -18.55 -2.96
C ARG A 132 -6.23 -18.07 -3.59
N SER A 133 -6.51 -16.76 -3.56
CA SER A 133 -7.69 -16.15 -4.22
C SER A 133 -7.42 -15.79 -5.68
N GLY A 134 -6.31 -16.24 -6.26
CA GLY A 134 -5.91 -15.96 -7.63
C GLY A 134 -5.33 -14.57 -7.86
N GLN A 135 -5.29 -13.67 -6.88
CA GLN A 135 -4.75 -12.32 -7.07
C GLN A 135 -3.23 -12.32 -7.18
N VAL A 136 -2.69 -11.43 -8.00
CA VAL A 136 -1.25 -11.22 -8.12
C VAL A 136 -0.78 -10.32 -7.00
N ARG A 137 0.34 -10.69 -6.37
CA ARG A 137 0.98 -9.91 -5.33
C ARG A 137 2.44 -9.70 -5.70
N TYR A 138 2.88 -8.46 -5.57
CA TYR A 138 4.25 -8.03 -5.80
C TYR A 138 4.88 -7.59 -4.47
N TYR A 139 5.83 -8.38 -3.97
CA TYR A 139 6.63 -8.13 -2.79
C TYR A 139 7.75 -7.13 -3.10
N TRP A 140 7.33 -5.87 -3.28
CA TRP A 140 8.23 -4.78 -3.65
C TRP A 140 9.24 -4.43 -2.54
N THR A 141 8.96 -4.73 -1.27
CA THR A 141 9.88 -4.39 -0.18
C THR A 141 11.22 -5.11 -0.23
N ASP A 142 11.33 -6.23 -0.97
CA ASP A 142 12.61 -6.90 -1.20
C ASP A 142 13.57 -6.02 -2.00
N SER A 143 13.06 -5.21 -2.93
CA SER A 143 13.88 -4.27 -3.70
C SER A 143 14.43 -3.11 -2.87
N LEU A 144 14.00 -2.98 -1.61
CA LEU A 144 14.53 -1.98 -0.67
C LEU A 144 15.68 -2.55 0.17
N ARG A 145 15.92 -3.86 0.14
CA ARG A 145 16.96 -4.50 0.96
C ARG A 145 18.33 -4.01 0.52
N GLY A 146 19.00 -3.26 1.40
CA GLY A 146 20.32 -2.68 1.14
C GLY A 146 20.29 -1.17 0.86
N HIS A 147 19.11 -0.59 0.60
CA HIS A 147 18.98 0.86 0.45
C HIS A 147 18.88 1.55 1.83
N ASN A 148 19.89 2.36 2.16
CA ASN A 148 19.94 3.12 3.42
C ASN A 148 19.00 4.32 3.41
N THR A 149 18.96 5.06 2.30
CA THR A 149 18.04 6.17 2.05
C THR A 149 17.68 6.10 0.58
N ILE A 150 16.47 6.48 0.23
CA ILE A 150 16.04 6.66 -1.15
C ILE A 150 15.77 8.15 -1.26
N ASP A 151 16.53 8.84 -2.10
CA ASP A 151 16.36 10.27 -2.27
C ASP A 151 15.06 10.54 -3.05
N GLU A 152 14.46 11.72 -2.86
CA GLU A 152 13.25 12.08 -3.61
C GLU A 152 13.54 12.25 -5.11
N GLU A 153 14.78 12.60 -5.47
CA GLU A 153 15.23 12.84 -6.84
C GLU A 153 15.75 11.57 -7.55
N ASP A 154 16.06 10.50 -6.80
CA ASP A 154 16.58 9.24 -7.33
C ASP A 154 15.66 8.07 -6.95
N ALA A 155 14.52 8.03 -7.64
CA ALA A 155 13.50 7.02 -7.39
C ALA A 155 13.92 5.64 -7.90
N ILE A 156 13.67 4.61 -7.10
CA ILE A 156 13.78 3.22 -7.53
C ILE A 156 12.60 2.90 -8.44
N ILE A 157 12.88 2.59 -9.70
CA ILE A 157 11.87 2.26 -10.70
C ILE A 157 11.86 0.74 -10.94
N LEU A 158 10.74 0.10 -10.64
CA LEU A 158 10.52 -1.33 -10.86
C LEU A 158 9.48 -1.51 -11.96
N ARG A 159 9.77 -2.40 -12.93
CA ARG A 159 8.91 -2.62 -14.09
C ARG A 159 8.52 -4.09 -14.30
N PRO A 160 7.81 -4.72 -13.34
CA PRO A 160 7.38 -6.10 -13.55
C PRO A 160 6.38 -6.19 -14.69
N GLU A 161 6.56 -7.20 -15.54
CA GLU A 161 5.67 -7.52 -16.64
C GLU A 161 4.44 -8.27 -16.14
N LEU A 162 3.28 -7.91 -16.68
CA LEU A 162 1.99 -8.45 -16.35
C LEU A 162 1.18 -8.63 -17.62
N ILE A 163 0.73 -9.86 -17.85
CA ILE A 163 -0.15 -10.21 -18.96
C ILE A 163 -1.53 -10.46 -18.37
N ILE A 164 -2.58 -9.90 -18.97
CA ILE A 164 -3.97 -10.15 -18.55
C ILE A 164 -4.78 -10.54 -19.79
N LYS A 165 -5.42 -11.71 -19.73
CA LYS A 165 -6.23 -12.26 -20.84
C LYS A 165 -7.63 -12.69 -20.38
N PRO A 166 -8.68 -12.53 -21.20
CA PRO A 166 -10.02 -12.99 -20.85
C PRO A 166 -10.09 -14.53 -20.90
N LYS A 167 -10.82 -15.12 -19.94
CA LYS A 167 -11.07 -16.58 -19.90
C LYS A 167 -12.28 -17.01 -20.71
N ARG A 168 -13.19 -16.08 -20.99
CA ARG A 168 -14.50 -16.32 -21.60
C ARG A 168 -14.91 -15.10 -22.43
N PHE A 169 -15.77 -15.32 -23.42
CA PHE A 169 -16.13 -14.33 -24.45
C PHE A 169 -17.04 -13.19 -23.94
N ASP A 170 -17.76 -13.41 -22.85
CA ASP A 170 -18.76 -12.49 -22.28
C ASP A 170 -18.15 -11.33 -21.46
N VAL A 171 -16.82 -11.21 -21.40
CA VAL A 171 -16.13 -10.25 -20.51
C VAL A 171 -15.47 -9.12 -21.29
N HIS A 172 -16.25 -8.10 -21.61
CA HIS A 172 -15.82 -6.95 -22.42
C HIS A 172 -14.89 -5.96 -21.70
N LYS A 173 -14.76 -6.01 -20.38
CA LYS A 173 -13.98 -5.00 -19.62
C LYS A 173 -13.30 -5.52 -18.36
N CYS A 174 -12.03 -5.19 -18.20
CA CYS A 174 -11.26 -5.41 -16.96
C CYS A 174 -10.79 -4.06 -16.40
N ASN A 175 -11.16 -3.76 -15.16
CA ASN A 175 -10.47 -2.70 -14.39
C ASN A 175 -9.35 -3.38 -13.61
N VAL A 176 -8.14 -2.84 -13.71
CA VAL A 176 -6.97 -3.30 -12.97
C VAL A 176 -6.67 -2.26 -11.91
N ASP A 177 -6.88 -2.65 -10.67
CA ASP A 177 -6.60 -1.80 -9.51
C ASP A 177 -5.39 -2.35 -8.77
N VAL A 178 -4.58 -1.46 -8.20
CA VAL A 178 -3.47 -1.85 -7.32
C VAL A 178 -3.77 -1.34 -5.92
N SER A 179 -3.45 -2.15 -4.92
CA SER A 179 -3.59 -1.74 -3.53
C SER A 179 -2.46 -2.28 -2.66
N LEU A 180 -1.95 -1.45 -1.76
CA LEU A 180 -0.95 -1.88 -0.79
C LEU A 180 -1.60 -2.67 0.36
N ARG A 181 -1.11 -3.89 0.64
CA ARG A 181 -1.61 -4.77 1.71
C ARG A 181 -0.49 -5.61 2.33
N SER A 182 -0.59 -5.91 3.62
CA SER A 182 0.34 -6.82 4.30
C SER A 182 0.24 -8.28 3.81
N SER A 183 1.38 -8.96 3.63
CA SER A 183 1.52 -10.41 3.37
C SER A 183 1.29 -11.29 4.58
N GLU A 184 1.36 -10.74 5.79
CA GLU A 184 1.22 -11.46 7.07
C GLU A 184 -0.24 -11.84 7.37
N LYS A 185 -0.87 -12.66 6.52
CA LYS A 185 -2.29 -13.02 6.63
C LYS A 185 -2.64 -13.71 7.94
N ARG A 186 -1.70 -14.40 8.59
CA ARG A 186 -1.90 -15.17 9.82
C ARG A 186 -1.74 -14.36 11.09
N ARG A 187 -1.12 -13.18 11.03
CA ARG A 187 -0.80 -12.35 12.21
C ARG A 187 -1.70 -11.12 12.22
N PHE A 188 -2.89 -11.25 12.82
CA PHE A 188 -3.89 -10.18 12.88
C PHE A 188 -3.33 -8.87 13.46
N LEU A 189 -2.56 -8.95 14.55
CA LEU A 189 -1.92 -7.80 15.18
C LEU A 189 -0.98 -7.05 14.22
N LEU A 190 -0.13 -7.76 13.47
CA LEU A 190 0.76 -7.13 12.50
C LEU A 190 0.01 -6.43 11.37
N ARG A 191 -1.16 -6.96 10.97
CA ARG A 191 -2.01 -6.31 9.96
C ARG A 191 -2.62 -5.00 10.47
N ALA A 192 -3.08 -4.98 11.72
CA ALA A 192 -3.61 -3.76 12.35
C ALA A 192 -2.51 -2.70 12.48
N VAL A 193 -1.31 -3.12 12.91
CA VAL A 193 -0.12 -2.26 12.98
C VAL A 193 0.24 -1.72 11.60
N PHE A 194 0.30 -2.58 10.56
CA PHE A 194 0.55 -2.15 9.19
C PHE A 194 -0.49 -1.14 8.69
N PHE A 195 -1.77 -1.39 8.94
CA PHE A 195 -2.83 -0.49 8.49
C PHE A 195 -2.70 0.90 9.08
N THR A 196 -2.33 0.97 10.37
CA THR A 196 -2.10 2.24 11.07
C THR A 196 -0.84 2.93 10.55
N LEU A 197 0.29 2.22 10.51
CA LEU A 197 1.58 2.79 10.11
C LEU A 197 1.63 3.21 8.65
N LYS A 198 0.96 2.47 7.76
CA LYS A 198 0.89 2.80 6.33
C LYS A 198 0.40 4.23 6.10
N ILE A 199 -0.56 4.71 6.89
CA ILE A 199 -1.14 6.05 6.75
C ILE A 199 -0.07 7.14 6.95
N PHE A 200 0.86 6.91 7.87
CA PHE A 200 1.90 7.88 8.21
C PHE A 200 3.16 7.70 7.38
N LEU A 201 3.51 6.46 7.04
CA LEU A 201 4.79 6.13 6.43
C LEU A 201 4.76 5.95 4.92
N VAL A 202 3.59 5.79 4.31
CA VAL A 202 3.50 5.49 2.88
C VAL A 202 2.52 6.44 2.19
N LYS A 203 3.05 7.35 1.39
CA LYS A 203 2.26 8.09 0.40
C LYS A 203 2.06 7.17 -0.80
N TYR A 204 0.80 6.91 -1.15
CA TYR A 204 0.47 5.90 -2.15
C TYR A 204 -0.49 6.45 -3.20
N GLU A 205 -0.02 6.52 -4.45
CA GLU A 205 -0.81 6.92 -5.60
C GLU A 205 -0.92 5.78 -6.63
N VAL A 206 -2.12 5.56 -7.14
CA VAL A 206 -2.39 4.53 -8.15
C VAL A 206 -3.15 5.13 -9.30
N LYS A 207 -2.58 5.01 -10.51
CA LYS A 207 -3.26 5.37 -11.75
C LYS A 207 -4.16 4.21 -12.17
N SER A 208 -5.43 4.49 -12.39
CA SER A 208 -6.40 3.48 -12.82
C SER A 208 -6.07 2.98 -14.23
N PHE A 209 -6.19 1.67 -14.45
CA PHE A 209 -6.04 1.08 -15.78
C PHE A 209 -7.24 0.24 -16.16
N ARG A 210 -7.71 0.42 -17.40
CA ARG A 210 -8.86 -0.31 -17.94
C ARG A 210 -8.52 -0.97 -19.27
N ILE A 211 -8.80 -2.26 -19.37
CA ILE A 211 -8.73 -3.01 -20.62
C ILE A 211 -10.17 -3.17 -21.15
N ILE A 212 -10.38 -2.82 -22.41
CA ILE A 212 -11.65 -3.04 -23.13
C ILE A 212 -11.39 -4.02 -24.27
N PHE A 213 -12.22 -5.05 -24.34
CA PHE A 213 -12.21 -6.04 -25.41
C PHE A 213 -13.39 -5.70 -26.34
N GLU A 214 -13.07 -5.22 -27.55
CA GLU A 214 -14.01 -4.74 -28.58
C GLU A 214 -14.14 -5.73 -29.73
#